data_AF-A0A1M7APR9-F1
#
_entry.id   AF-A0A1M7APR9-F1
#
_cell.length_a   1.000
_cell.length_b   1.000
_cell.length_c   1.000
_cell.angle_alpha   90.00
_cell.angle_beta   90.00
_cell.angle_gamma   90.00
#
_symmetry.space_group_name_H-M   'P 1'
#
loop_
_entity.id
_entity.type
_entity.pdbx_description
1 polymer ?
#
loop_
_entity_poly.entity_id
_entity_poly.type
_entity_poly.pdbx_seq_one_letter_code
_entity_poly.pdbx_strand_id
1 'polypeptide(L)'
;MKNLIKNVAIRFTIAFFLLIAFLLAGCAKKEPEVDFKPVQIHWNLAEGEDESQMPRKDNCVILLTGRLMGEAPVQASQTGELNYEVTVSRNAKKPEILDFSGICADLSMADAPECRWSATCDADLEIVVKFDNGD
;
A
#
# COMPACT_ATOMS: atom_id res chain seq x y z
N MET A 1 64.92 9.82 10.05
CA MET A 1 63.71 9.63 10.88
C MET A 1 62.52 10.52 10.49
N LYS A 2 62.69 11.84 10.28
CA LYS A 2 61.57 12.76 9.93
C LYS A 2 60.80 12.38 8.64
N ASN A 3 61.47 11.83 7.63
CA ASN A 3 60.83 11.43 6.37
C ASN A 3 60.04 10.11 6.48
N LEU A 4 60.40 9.23 7.42
CA LEU A 4 59.70 7.96 7.65
C LEU A 4 58.34 8.20 8.33
N ILE A 5 58.31 9.10 9.32
CA ILE A 5 57.08 9.47 10.05
C ILE A 5 56.08 10.17 9.13
N LYS A 6 56.55 11.05 8.23
CA LYS A 6 55.70 11.71 7.22
C LYS A 6 55.06 10.69 6.27
N ASN A 7 55.81 9.68 5.82
CA ASN A 7 55.32 8.67 4.89
C ASN A 7 54.27 7.74 5.53
N VAL A 8 54.45 7.41 6.81
CA VAL A 8 53.48 6.62 7.58
C VAL A 8 52.21 7.45 7.82
N ALA A 9 52.34 8.71 8.23
CA ALA A 9 51.20 9.61 8.44
C ALA A 9 50.36 9.79 7.16
N ILE A 10 50.99 10.01 6.00
CA ILE A 10 50.30 10.15 4.71
C ILE A 10 49.52 8.87 4.35
N ARG A 11 50.09 7.69 4.58
CA ARG A 11 49.42 6.40 4.32
C ARG A 11 48.20 6.18 5.21
N PHE A 12 48.30 6.53 6.50
CA PHE A 12 47.16 6.47 7.42
C PHE A 12 46.05 7.45 7.06
N THR A 13 46.40 8.67 6.63
CA THR A 13 45.43 9.66 6.17
C THR A 13 44.67 9.19 4.93
N ILE A 14 45.37 8.63 3.94
CA ILE A 14 44.74 8.10 2.71
C ILE A 14 43.80 6.93 3.03
N ALA A 15 44.23 6.00 3.90
CA ALA A 15 43.39 4.87 4.31
C ALA A 15 42.12 5.32 5.04
N PHE A 16 42.21 6.36 5.89
CA PHE A 16 41.07 6.94 6.59
C PHE A 16 40.07 7.60 5.63
N PHE A 17 40.55 8.38 4.65
CA PHE A 17 39.67 8.98 3.63
C PHE A 17 39.01 7.94 2.72
N LEU A 18 39.70 6.86 2.37
CA LEU A 18 39.12 5.75 1.60
C LEU A 18 38.04 5.01 2.39
N LEU A 19 38.24 4.79 3.69
CA LEU A 19 37.24 4.17 4.57
C LEU A 19 35.97 5.03 4.66
N ILE A 20 36.12 6.36 4.80
CA ILE A 20 34.99 7.29 4.83
C ILE A 20 34.24 7.30 3.50
N ALA A 21 34.95 7.29 2.36
CA ALA A 21 34.33 7.23 1.04
C ALA A 21 33.52 5.93 0.84
N PHE A 22 34.02 4.79 1.32
CA PHE A 22 33.29 3.53 1.29
C PHE A 22 32.06 3.52 2.22
N LEU A 23 32.17 4.13 3.41
CA LEU A 23 31.04 4.27 4.35
C LEU A 23 29.94 5.20 3.79
N LEU A 24 30.30 6.25 3.05
CA LEU A 24 29.35 7.17 2.43
C LEU A 24 28.65 6.56 1.21
N ALA A 25 29.30 5.65 0.47
CA ALA A 25 28.71 4.98 -0.68
C ALA A 25 27.69 3.88 -0.31
N GLY A 26 27.70 3.39 0.95
CA GLY A 26 26.84 2.30 1.41
C GLY A 26 25.43 2.72 1.86
N CYS A 27 25.16 4.02 2.06
CA CYS A 27 23.95 4.49 2.75
C CYS A 27 22.91 5.18 1.87
N ALA A 28 23.06 5.17 0.54
CA ALA A 28 22.14 5.86 -0.36
C ALA A 28 21.58 4.94 -1.45
N LYS A 29 21.02 3.79 -1.06
CA LYS A 29 19.97 3.20 -1.89
C LYS A 29 18.72 4.04 -1.65
N LYS A 30 18.45 4.98 -2.57
CA LYS A 30 17.12 5.61 -2.69
C LYS A 30 16.14 4.45 -2.88
N GLU A 31 15.25 4.23 -1.92
CA GLU A 31 14.13 3.32 -2.15
C GLU A 31 13.41 3.79 -3.43
N PRO A 32 13.08 2.87 -4.35
CA PRO A 32 12.35 3.27 -5.54
C PRO A 32 11.08 4.00 -5.10
N GLU A 33 10.82 5.17 -5.70
CA GLU A 33 9.55 5.85 -5.51
C GLU A 33 8.45 4.87 -5.92
N VAL A 34 7.64 4.46 -4.94
CA VAL A 34 6.44 3.66 -5.22
C VAL A 34 5.44 4.62 -5.83
N ASP A 35 5.21 4.49 -7.12
CA ASP A 35 4.21 5.27 -7.83
C ASP A 35 2.83 4.73 -7.43
N PHE A 36 2.20 5.36 -6.43
CA PHE A 36 0.86 4.95 -6.02
C PHE A 36 -0.18 5.54 -6.96
N LYS A 37 -0.93 4.69 -7.64
CA LYS A 37 -2.10 5.14 -8.41
C LYS A 37 -3.14 5.69 -7.44
N PRO A 38 -3.60 6.94 -7.60
CA PRO A 38 -4.60 7.50 -6.72
C PRO A 38 -5.91 6.73 -6.89
N VAL A 39 -6.50 6.39 -5.75
CA VAL A 39 -7.84 5.80 -5.65
C VAL A 39 -8.72 6.74 -4.83
N GLN A 40 -9.94 6.96 -5.30
CA GLN A 40 -10.99 7.66 -4.56
C GLN A 40 -12.10 6.65 -4.27
N ILE A 41 -12.55 6.61 -3.01
CA ILE A 41 -13.52 5.62 -2.56
C ILE A 41 -14.71 6.32 -1.92
N HIS A 42 -15.91 6.01 -2.42
CA HIS A 42 -17.16 6.35 -1.78
C HIS A 42 -17.63 5.17 -0.92
N TRP A 43 -17.70 5.37 0.39
CA TRP A 43 -18.05 4.32 1.35
C TRP A 43 -19.53 4.38 1.68
N ASN A 44 -20.25 3.31 1.35
CA ASN A 44 -21.67 3.13 1.62
C ASN A 44 -21.86 2.01 2.63
N LEU A 45 -22.74 2.22 3.59
CA LEU A 45 -23.17 1.15 4.49
C LEU A 45 -24.22 0.29 3.77
N ALA A 46 -24.16 -1.03 3.91
CA ALA A 46 -25.21 -1.90 3.38
C ALA A 46 -26.56 -1.62 4.04
N GLU A 47 -27.65 -1.90 3.32
CA GLU A 47 -29.00 -1.68 3.84
C GLU A 47 -29.24 -2.46 5.14
N GLY A 48 -29.76 -1.79 6.17
CA GLY A 48 -30.06 -2.39 7.47
C GLY A 48 -28.87 -2.53 8.41
N GLU A 49 -27.67 -2.15 7.98
CA GLU A 49 -26.51 -2.09 8.86
C GLU A 49 -26.51 -0.85 9.76
N ASP A 50 -25.79 -0.97 10.87
CA ASP A 50 -25.56 0.12 11.83
C ASP A 50 -24.06 0.28 12.07
N GLU A 51 -23.53 1.45 11.73
CA GLU A 51 -22.12 1.79 11.88
C GLU A 51 -21.66 1.80 13.34
N SER A 52 -22.55 2.11 14.30
CA SER A 52 -22.21 2.11 15.73
C SER A 52 -21.79 0.73 16.25
N GLN A 53 -22.20 -0.32 15.53
CA GLN A 53 -21.87 -1.71 15.79
C GLN A 53 -20.63 -2.18 14.99
N MET A 54 -19.91 -1.26 14.34
CA MET A 54 -18.68 -1.52 13.58
C MET A 54 -17.51 -0.68 14.13
N PRO A 55 -17.09 -0.89 15.39
CA PRO A 55 -16.12 -0.01 16.07
C PRO A 55 -14.73 0.06 15.42
N ARG A 56 -14.44 -0.83 14.46
CA ARG A 56 -13.16 -0.91 13.74
C ARG A 56 -13.26 -0.48 12.27
N LYS A 57 -14.43 -0.02 11.81
CA LYS A 57 -14.67 0.34 10.41
C LYS A 57 -13.60 1.28 9.87
N ASP A 58 -13.30 2.36 10.61
CA ASP A 58 -12.35 3.38 10.17
C ASP A 58 -10.92 2.84 10.00
N ASN A 59 -10.49 1.96 10.91
CA ASN A 59 -9.18 1.30 10.80
C ASN A 59 -9.11 0.41 9.55
N CYS A 60 -10.15 -0.39 9.31
CA CYS A 60 -10.26 -1.22 8.12
C CYS A 60 -10.27 -0.37 6.84
N VAL A 61 -11.02 0.75 6.82
CA VAL A 61 -11.11 1.67 5.68
C VAL A 61 -9.73 2.25 5.32
N ILE A 62 -8.97 2.72 6.32
CA ILE A 62 -7.63 3.29 6.10
C ILE A 62 -6.68 2.23 5.52
N LEU A 63 -6.63 1.06 6.15
CA LEU A 63 -5.73 -0.01 5.75
C LEU A 63 -6.12 -0.60 4.38
N LEU A 64 -7.42 -0.74 4.11
CA LEU A 64 -7.94 -1.23 2.83
C LEU A 64 -7.61 -0.26 1.70
N THR A 65 -7.75 1.05 1.94
CA THR A 65 -7.40 2.08 0.94
C THR A 65 -5.92 1.96 0.56
N GLY A 66 -5.03 1.92 1.55
CA GLY A 66 -3.60 1.75 1.30
C GLY A 66 -3.26 0.42 0.62
N ARG A 67 -3.98 -0.65 0.97
CA ARG A 67 -3.82 -1.97 0.35
C ARG A 67 -4.20 -1.93 -1.13
N LEU A 68 -5.37 -1.40 -1.47
CA LEU A 68 -5.85 -1.28 -2.85
C LEU A 68 -4.88 -0.49 -3.73
N MET A 69 -4.33 0.62 -3.22
CA MET A 69 -3.33 1.41 -3.93
C MET A 69 -2.08 0.62 -4.28
N GLY A 70 -1.75 -0.45 -3.55
CA GLY A 70 -0.60 -1.33 -3.82
C GLY A 70 -0.94 -2.60 -4.61
N GLU A 71 -2.21 -2.87 -4.92
CA GLU A 71 -2.61 -4.09 -5.62
C GLU A 71 -2.25 -4.02 -7.12
N ALA A 72 -1.81 -5.14 -7.67
CA ALA A 72 -1.29 -5.19 -9.05
C ALA A 72 -2.31 -4.74 -10.12
N PRO A 73 -3.61 -5.11 -10.04
CA PRO A 73 -4.61 -4.62 -10.99
C PRO A 73 -4.78 -3.10 -10.96
N VAL A 74 -4.80 -2.51 -9.75
CA VAL A 74 -4.91 -1.06 -9.54
C VAL A 74 -3.69 -0.34 -10.11
N GLN A 75 -2.50 -0.85 -9.81
CA GLN A 75 -1.23 -0.31 -10.30
C GLN A 75 -1.09 -0.39 -11.83
N ALA A 76 -1.61 -1.46 -12.44
CA ALA A 76 -1.56 -1.67 -13.89
C ALA A 76 -2.63 -0.90 -14.68
N SER A 77 -3.64 -0.35 -14.00
CA SER A 77 -4.74 0.38 -14.63
C SER A 77 -4.22 1.52 -15.52
N GLN A 78 -4.86 1.76 -16.65
CA GLN A 78 -4.54 2.88 -17.53
C GLN A 78 -5.28 4.16 -17.14
N THR A 79 -6.25 4.07 -16.23
CA THR A 79 -7.03 5.22 -15.77
C THR A 79 -6.18 6.10 -14.86
N GLY A 80 -6.24 7.42 -15.02
CA GLY A 80 -5.45 8.37 -14.22
C GLY A 80 -5.78 8.32 -12.73
N GLU A 81 -7.06 8.13 -12.40
CA GLU A 81 -7.58 7.99 -11.03
C GLU A 81 -8.73 6.97 -11.04
N LEU A 82 -8.67 5.99 -10.13
CA LEU A 82 -9.74 5.00 -9.98
C LEU A 82 -10.74 5.45 -8.92
N ASN A 83 -12.01 5.53 -9.32
CA ASN A 83 -13.11 5.93 -8.45
C ASN A 83 -13.97 4.70 -8.14
N TYR A 84 -14.12 4.34 -6.87
CA TYR A 84 -14.90 3.18 -6.43
C TYR A 84 -16.14 3.58 -5.62
N GLU A 85 -17.23 2.87 -5.87
CA GLU A 85 -18.37 2.75 -4.98
C GLU A 85 -18.19 1.48 -4.15
N VAL A 86 -18.12 1.61 -2.83
CA VAL A 86 -17.86 0.49 -1.92
C VAL A 86 -19.01 0.32 -0.95
N THR A 87 -19.54 -0.89 -0.85
CA THR A 87 -20.49 -1.28 0.20
C THR A 87 -19.78 -1.99 1.34
N VAL A 88 -20.11 -1.61 2.57
CA VAL A 88 -19.58 -2.16 3.82
C VAL A 88 -20.69 -2.86 4.60
N SER A 89 -20.46 -4.09 5.03
CA SER A 89 -21.38 -4.84 5.90
C SER A 89 -20.63 -5.66 6.93
N ARG A 90 -21.33 -6.12 7.97
CA ARG A 90 -20.81 -7.20 8.81
C ARG A 90 -20.96 -8.53 8.09
N ASN A 91 -20.00 -9.42 8.30
CA ASN A 91 -20.07 -10.75 7.73
C ASN A 91 -21.23 -11.55 8.36
N ALA A 92 -22.04 -12.17 7.50
CA ALA A 92 -23.27 -12.87 7.92
C ALA A 92 -23.02 -14.04 8.88
N LYS A 93 -21.85 -14.67 8.82
CA LYS A 93 -21.48 -15.82 9.68
C LYS A 93 -20.64 -15.41 10.88
N LYS A 94 -19.88 -14.32 10.74
CA LYS A 94 -18.89 -13.83 11.71
C LYS A 94 -18.99 -12.32 11.84
N PRO A 95 -19.98 -11.78 12.58
CA PRO A 95 -20.29 -10.35 12.60
C PRO A 95 -19.12 -9.44 13.04
N GLU A 96 -18.09 -10.01 13.66
CA GLU A 96 -16.84 -9.33 14.00
C GLU A 96 -15.94 -9.01 12.79
N ILE A 97 -16.14 -9.70 11.66
CA ILE A 97 -15.46 -9.48 10.39
C ILE A 97 -16.31 -8.51 9.56
N LEU A 98 -15.65 -7.53 8.95
CA LEU A 98 -16.28 -6.61 8.01
C LEU A 98 -16.03 -7.09 6.57
N ASP A 99 -17.10 -7.17 5.79
CA ASP A 99 -17.06 -7.44 4.36
C ASP A 99 -17.15 -6.11 3.59
N PHE A 100 -16.35 -6.00 2.54
CA PHE A 100 -16.28 -4.85 1.65
C PHE A 100 -16.46 -5.34 0.22
N SER A 101 -17.31 -4.65 -0.55
CA SER A 101 -17.49 -4.92 -1.99
C SER A 101 -17.36 -3.62 -2.76
N GLY A 102 -16.36 -3.54 -3.63
CA GLY A 102 -16.09 -2.36 -4.45
C GLY A 102 -16.38 -2.60 -5.93
N ILE A 103 -16.92 -1.58 -6.58
CA ILE A 103 -17.10 -1.50 -8.03
C ILE A 103 -16.66 -0.11 -8.52
N CYS A 104 -16.10 0.02 -9.73
CA CYS A 104 -15.86 1.36 -10.27
C CYS A 104 -17.16 2.16 -10.36
N ALA A 105 -17.06 3.46 -10.08
CA ALA A 105 -18.13 4.41 -10.38
C ALA A 105 -18.32 4.60 -11.89
N ASP A 106 -17.24 4.51 -12.68
CA ASP A 106 -17.30 4.52 -14.14
C ASP A 106 -17.64 3.12 -14.69
N LEU A 107 -18.91 2.95 -15.08
CA LEU A 107 -19.41 1.68 -15.62
C LEU A 107 -18.81 1.31 -16.99
N SER A 108 -18.16 2.24 -17.69
CA SER A 108 -17.43 1.90 -18.93
C SER A 108 -16.22 1.00 -18.67
N MET A 109 -15.76 0.93 -17.42
CA MET A 109 -14.68 0.07 -16.96
C MET A 109 -15.16 -1.24 -16.33
N ALA A 110 -16.45 -1.58 -16.43
CA ALA A 110 -17.03 -2.71 -15.70
C ALA A 110 -16.35 -4.07 -15.94
N ASP A 111 -15.69 -4.25 -17.09
CA ASP A 111 -14.97 -5.45 -17.50
C ASP A 111 -13.45 -5.39 -17.21
N ALA A 112 -12.97 -4.26 -16.68
CA ALA A 112 -11.56 -4.08 -16.34
C ALA A 112 -11.20 -4.87 -15.05
N PRO A 113 -10.03 -5.50 -14.98
CA PRO A 113 -9.65 -6.38 -13.86
C PRO A 113 -9.56 -5.65 -12.51
N GLU A 114 -9.28 -4.35 -12.52
CA GLU A 114 -9.23 -3.52 -11.33
C GLU A 114 -10.63 -3.09 -10.83
N CYS A 115 -11.68 -3.36 -11.61
CA CYS A 115 -12.93 -2.66 -11.42
C CYS A 115 -13.82 -3.23 -10.34
N ARG A 116 -13.81 -4.55 -10.19
CA ARG A 116 -14.62 -5.27 -9.20
C ARG A 116 -13.71 -5.99 -8.23
N TRP A 117 -13.98 -5.80 -6.96
CA TRP A 117 -13.23 -6.47 -5.91
C TRP A 117 -14.07 -6.65 -4.65
N SER A 118 -13.67 -7.62 -3.86
CA SER A 118 -14.16 -7.82 -2.51
C SER A 118 -12.99 -7.84 -1.54
N ALA A 119 -13.26 -7.43 -0.30
CA ALA A 119 -12.28 -7.55 0.77
C ALA A 119 -12.93 -7.93 2.09
N THR A 120 -12.16 -8.57 2.96
CA THR A 120 -12.54 -8.82 4.34
C THR A 120 -11.53 -8.16 5.27
N CYS A 121 -12.01 -7.56 6.37
CA CYS A 121 -11.17 -7.06 7.45
C CYS A 121 -11.60 -7.72 8.76
N ASP A 122 -10.68 -8.44 9.39
CA ASP A 122 -10.97 -9.19 10.60
C ASP A 122 -10.65 -8.41 11.89
N ALA A 123 -10.63 -9.15 13.01
CA ALA A 123 -10.40 -8.56 14.31
C ALA A 123 -8.97 -8.04 14.54
N ASP A 124 -8.01 -8.65 13.86
CA ASP A 124 -6.58 -8.35 13.93
C ASP A 124 -6.16 -7.35 12.83
N LEU A 125 -7.14 -6.80 12.10
CA LEU A 125 -6.96 -5.90 10.96
C LEU A 125 -6.23 -6.59 9.79
N GLU A 126 -6.34 -7.91 9.67
CA GLU A 126 -5.90 -8.62 8.49
C GLU A 126 -6.87 -8.33 7.34
N ILE A 127 -6.31 -7.85 6.22
CA ILE A 127 -7.07 -7.48 5.03
C ILE A 127 -6.72 -8.42 3.89
N VAL A 128 -7.74 -9.08 3.35
CA VAL A 128 -7.65 -9.91 2.16
C VAL A 128 -8.48 -9.26 1.07
N VAL A 129 -7.83 -8.82 -0.02
CA VAL A 129 -8.49 -8.26 -1.21
C VAL A 129 -8.51 -9.32 -2.31
N LYS A 130 -9.62 -9.42 -3.03
CA LYS A 130 -9.79 -10.28 -4.19
C LYS A 130 -10.42 -9.47 -5.31
N PHE A 131 -9.77 -9.43 -6.47
CA PHE A 131 -10.36 -8.87 -7.66
C PHE A 131 -11.16 -9.94 -8.38
N ASP A 132 -12.36 -9.56 -8.83
CA ASP A 132 -13.18 -10.42 -9.66
C ASP A 132 -12.64 -10.33 -11.08
N ASN A 133 -11.71 -11.21 -11.42
CA ASN A 133 -11.34 -11.40 -12.82
C ASN A 133 -12.59 -11.93 -13.51
N GLY A 134 -13.23 -11.11 -14.35
CA GLY A 134 -14.35 -11.58 -15.18
C GLY A 134 -13.99 -12.93 -15.81
N ASP A 135 -14.87 -13.91 -15.63
CA ASP A 135 -14.74 -15.26 -16.23
C ASP A 135 -14.64 -15.17 -17.77
#